data_AF-A0A1G7QW20-F1
#
_entry.id   AF-A0A1G7QW20-F1
#
_cell.length_a   1.000
_cell.length_b   1.000
_cell.length_c   1.000
_cell.angle_alpha   90.00
_cell.angle_beta   90.00
_cell.angle_gamma   90.00
#
_symmetry.space_group_name_H-M   'P 1'
#
loop_
_entity.id
_entity.type
_entity.pdbx_description
1 polymer ?
#
loop_
_entity_poly.entity_id
_entity_poly.type
_entity_poly.pdbx_seq_one_letter_code
_entity_poly.pdbx_strand_id
1 'polypeptide(L)'
;MNSIGYKNTNMITAGITNPQQEEFEIISKIDHNRRSYKKFVVKENRLVGFILINDIDRAGLFTGFIKNEMDITPFKKYLLNDDFGFIYLPKESRKAKMLDLEVV
;
A
#
# COMPACT_ATOMS: atom_id res chain seq x y z
N MET A 1 0.79 -5.38 -11.07
CA MET A 1 0.81 -6.07 -9.77
C MET A 1 1.14 -7.53 -10.05
N ASN A 2 2.11 -8.08 -9.33
CA ASN A 2 2.48 -9.50 -9.43
C ASN A 2 2.00 -10.22 -8.17
N SER A 3 1.69 -11.50 -8.30
CA SER A 3 1.24 -12.33 -7.19
C SER A 3 1.81 -13.73 -7.29
N ILE A 4 2.22 -14.30 -6.16
CA ILE A 4 2.67 -15.69 -6.06
C ILE A 4 2.11 -16.31 -4.79
N GLY A 5 1.63 -17.55 -4.89
CA GLY A 5 1.19 -18.36 -3.76
C GLY A 5 2.02 -19.64 -3.68
N TYR A 6 2.55 -19.94 -2.50
CA TYR A 6 3.24 -21.19 -2.24
C TYR A 6 2.93 -21.71 -0.82
N LYS A 7 2.29 -22.88 -0.76
CA LYS A 7 1.77 -23.47 0.48
C LYS A 7 0.90 -22.45 1.24
N ASN A 8 1.30 -22.08 2.45
CA ASN A 8 0.58 -21.15 3.33
C ASN A 8 1.17 -19.72 3.27
N THR A 9 1.87 -19.40 2.17
CA THR A 9 2.48 -18.09 1.95
C THR A 9 1.95 -17.51 0.66
N ASN A 10 1.23 -16.40 0.78
CA ASN A 10 0.78 -15.60 -0.35
C ASN A 10 1.54 -14.27 -0.36
N MET A 11 2.07 -13.88 -1.51
CA MET A 11 2.77 -12.63 -1.70
C MET A 11 2.15 -11.85 -2.86
N ILE A 12 1.99 -10.54 -2.66
CA ILE A 12 1.64 -9.58 -3.71
C ILE A 12 2.66 -8.46 -3.73
N THR A 13 3.10 -8.06 -4.93
CA THR A 13 3.98 -6.92 -5.14
C THR A 13 3.46 -6.00 -6.23
N ALA A 14 3.79 -4.72 -6.14
CA ALA A 14 3.53 -3.74 -7.20
C ALA A 14 4.56 -2.62 -7.15
N GLY A 15 4.82 -2.00 -8.31
CA GLY A 15 5.72 -0.85 -8.42
C GLY A 15 7.18 -1.17 -8.07
N ILE A 16 7.89 -0.17 -7.53
CA ILE A 16 9.30 -0.27 -7.16
C ILE A 16 9.42 -0.94 -5.78
N THR A 17 9.97 -2.16 -5.74
CA THR A 17 10.09 -2.94 -4.49
C THR A 17 11.51 -2.93 -3.90
N ASN A 18 12.53 -2.67 -4.74
CA ASN A 18 13.93 -2.62 -4.35
C ASN A 18 14.62 -1.38 -4.94
N PRO A 19 14.38 -0.18 -4.38
CA PRO A 19 15.02 1.04 -4.87
C PRO A 19 16.55 0.98 -4.70
N GLN A 20 17.28 1.56 -5.64
CA GLN A 20 18.76 1.59 -5.65
C GLN A 20 19.35 2.91 -5.12
N GLN A 21 18.51 3.90 -4.83
CA GLN A 21 18.91 5.27 -4.47
C GLN A 21 18.40 5.63 -3.06
N GLU A 22 19.06 6.56 -2.38
CA GLU A 22 18.70 7.04 -1.03
C GLU A 22 17.41 7.89 -0.99
N GLU A 23 16.86 8.26 -2.14
CA GLU A 23 15.69 9.13 -2.29
C GLU A 23 14.35 8.50 -1.83
N PHE A 24 14.38 7.20 -1.48
CA PHE A 24 13.20 6.42 -1.17
C PHE A 24 13.08 6.16 0.33
N GLU A 25 11.93 6.45 0.89
CA GLU A 25 11.58 6.06 2.25
C GLU A 25 11.00 4.65 2.24
N ILE A 26 11.52 3.79 3.12
CA ILE A 26 11.02 2.43 3.33
C ILE A 26 10.27 2.37 4.66
N ILE A 27 9.00 1.97 4.59
CA ILE A 27 8.16 1.77 5.77
C ILE A 27 7.76 0.30 5.80
N SER A 28 8.07 -0.43 6.87
CA SER A 28 7.77 -1.86 6.95
C SER A 28 7.39 -2.36 8.33
N LYS A 29 6.61 -3.44 8.36
CA LYS A 29 6.20 -4.17 9.57
C LYS A 29 6.27 -5.66 9.31
N ILE A 30 6.81 -6.40 10.26
CA ILE A 30 6.75 -7.86 10.32
C ILE A 30 5.86 -8.28 11.48
N ASP A 31 5.00 -9.27 11.26
CA ASP A 31 4.22 -9.92 12.31
C ASP A 31 4.52 -11.43 12.26
N HIS A 32 5.28 -11.90 13.25
CA HIS A 32 5.69 -13.30 13.33
C HIS A 32 4.53 -14.24 13.67
N ASN A 33 3.54 -13.78 14.43
CA ASN A 33 2.38 -14.59 14.84
C ASN A 33 1.47 -14.85 13.63
N ARG A 34 1.25 -13.83 12.81
CA ARG A 34 0.45 -13.92 11.58
C ARG A 34 1.26 -14.38 10.36
N ARG A 35 2.59 -14.56 10.53
CA ARG A 35 3.55 -14.86 9.45
C ARG A 35 3.38 -13.89 8.28
N SER A 36 3.18 -12.61 8.58
CA SER A 36 2.90 -11.56 7.59
C SER A 36 3.98 -10.49 7.56
N TYR A 37 4.09 -9.83 6.42
CA TYR A 37 5.04 -8.75 6.18
C TYR A 37 4.40 -7.69 5.28
N LYS A 38 4.60 -6.42 5.64
CA LYS A 38 4.26 -5.26 4.82
C LYS A 38 5.52 -4.45 4.59
N LYS A 39 5.78 -4.09 3.34
CA LYS A 39 6.78 -3.09 2.93
C LYS A 39 6.10 -2.11 2.01
N PHE A 40 6.30 -0.83 2.27
CA PHE A 40 5.90 0.27 1.40
C PHE A 40 7.16 1.05 1.02
N VAL A 41 7.25 1.42 -0.25
CA VAL A 41 8.30 2.27 -0.81
C VAL A 41 7.67 3.59 -1.19
N VAL A 42 8.16 4.67 -0.59
CA VAL A 42 7.60 6.02 -0.72
C VAL A 42 8.65 6.93 -1.36
N LYS A 43 8.23 7.74 -2.32
CA LYS A 43 9.05 8.81 -2.92
C LYS A 43 8.18 10.05 -3.04
N GLU A 44 8.70 11.21 -2.61
CA GLU A 44 8.00 12.50 -2.74
C GLU A 44 6.54 12.45 -2.23
N ASN A 45 6.33 11.87 -1.04
CA ASN A 45 5.01 11.69 -0.42
C ASN A 45 4.02 10.83 -1.22
N ARG A 46 4.50 10.02 -2.16
CA ARG A 46 3.67 9.10 -2.96
C ARG A 46 4.11 7.67 -2.73
N LEU A 47 3.14 6.75 -2.68
CA LEU A 47 3.44 5.33 -2.67
C LEU A 47 3.86 4.91 -4.08
N VAL A 48 5.09 4.41 -4.23
CA VAL A 48 5.66 3.99 -5.53
C VAL A 48 5.85 2.48 -5.66
N GLY A 49 5.72 1.75 -4.56
CA GLY A 49 5.72 0.29 -4.60
C GLY A 49 5.48 -0.34 -3.24
N PHE A 50 5.20 -1.64 -3.24
CA PHE A 50 4.99 -2.41 -2.02
C PHE A 50 5.29 -3.89 -2.17
N ILE A 51 5.50 -4.54 -1.01
CA ILE A 51 5.49 -5.99 -0.85
C ILE A 51 4.52 -6.32 0.30
N LEU A 52 3.57 -7.21 0.04
CA LEU A 52 2.67 -7.77 1.04
C LEU A 52 2.85 -9.27 1.08
N ILE A 53 2.98 -9.83 2.28
CA ILE A 53 3.03 -11.28 2.52
C ILE A 53 1.97 -11.60 3.57
N ASN A 54 1.06 -12.53 3.27
CA ASN A 54 -0.01 -13.03 4.14
C ASN A 54 -0.96 -11.98 4.75
N ASP A 55 -0.85 -10.71 4.34
CA ASP A 55 -1.80 -9.63 4.61
C ASP A 55 -2.05 -8.90 3.27
N ILE A 56 -2.78 -9.59 2.38
CA ILE A 56 -2.88 -9.24 0.96
C ILE A 56 -4.21 -8.60 0.57
N ASP A 57 -5.19 -8.59 1.48
CA ASP A 57 -6.59 -8.19 1.20
C ASP A 57 -6.68 -6.76 0.65
N ARG A 58 -5.73 -5.90 1.03
CA ARG A 58 -5.72 -4.48 0.65
C ARG A 58 -4.78 -4.15 -0.51
N ALA A 59 -4.22 -5.13 -1.19
CA ALA A 59 -3.33 -4.90 -2.33
C ALA A 59 -3.96 -4.02 -3.41
N GLY A 60 -5.29 -4.15 -3.64
CA GLY A 60 -6.02 -3.30 -4.59
C GLY A 60 -6.03 -1.82 -4.20
N LEU A 61 -6.16 -1.52 -2.91
CA LEU A 61 -6.14 -0.15 -2.40
C LEU A 61 -4.77 0.51 -2.66
N PHE A 62 -3.69 -0.17 -2.28
CA PHE A 62 -2.33 0.33 -2.47
C PHE A 62 -1.95 0.43 -3.95
N THR A 63 -2.41 -0.50 -4.78
CA THR A 63 -2.23 -0.43 -6.24
C THR A 63 -2.94 0.81 -6.80
N GLY A 64 -4.11 1.15 -6.28
CA GLY A 64 -4.81 2.38 -6.63
C GLY A 64 -4.03 3.65 -6.26
N PHE A 65 -3.34 3.67 -5.12
CA PHE A 65 -2.49 4.81 -4.74
C PHE A 65 -1.32 4.99 -5.69
N ILE A 66 -0.66 3.89 -6.08
CA ILE A 66 0.42 3.91 -7.07
C ILE A 66 -0.11 4.41 -8.42
N LYS A 67 -1.21 3.84 -8.92
CA LYS A 67 -1.79 4.18 -10.23
C LYS A 67 -2.18 5.66 -10.32
N ASN A 68 -2.71 6.22 -9.23
CA ASN A 68 -3.22 7.58 -9.21
C ASN A 68 -2.21 8.60 -8.67
N GLU A 69 -0.95 8.19 -8.44
CA GLU A 69 0.11 9.04 -7.89
C GLU A 69 -0.33 9.83 -6.64
N MET A 70 -1.14 9.19 -5.79
CA MET A 70 -1.83 9.85 -4.68
C MET A 70 -0.84 10.32 -3.62
N ASP A 71 -0.99 11.57 -3.15
CA ASP A 71 -0.31 12.05 -1.96
C ASP A 71 -0.80 11.29 -0.72
N ILE A 72 0.11 10.55 -0.09
CA ILE A 72 -0.18 9.72 1.07
C ILE A 72 0.08 10.44 2.40
N THR A 73 0.61 11.67 2.39
CA THR A 73 0.94 12.44 3.60
C THR A 73 -0.15 12.41 4.68
N PRO A 74 -1.45 12.62 4.35
CA PRO A 74 -2.51 12.67 5.37
C PRO A 74 -2.67 11.37 6.16
N PHE A 75 -2.28 10.23 5.58
CA PHE A 75 -2.51 8.90 6.15
C PHE A 75 -1.29 7.99 6.20
N LYS A 76 -0.10 8.50 5.84
CA LYS A 76 1.17 7.73 5.79
C LYS A 76 1.43 6.96 7.09
N LYS A 77 1.21 7.62 8.24
CA LYS A 77 1.40 7.03 9.58
C LYS A 77 0.51 5.82 9.87
N TYR A 78 -0.57 5.63 9.11
CA TYR A 78 -1.52 4.53 9.30
C TYR A 78 -1.30 3.37 8.30
N LEU A 79 -0.41 3.49 7.32
CA LEU A 79 -0.23 2.48 6.26
C LEU A 79 0.06 1.07 6.80
N LEU A 80 0.77 0.97 7.93
CA LEU A 80 1.12 -0.30 8.55
C LEU A 80 0.01 -0.90 9.41
N ASN A 81 -1.10 -0.19 9.61
CA ASN A 81 -2.21 -0.68 10.41
C ASN A 81 -2.88 -1.89 9.74
N ASP A 82 -3.25 -2.86 10.56
CA ASP A 82 -3.90 -4.08 10.08
C ASP A 82 -5.33 -3.78 9.63
N ASP A 83 -5.96 -2.72 10.16
CA ASP A 83 -7.29 -2.22 9.81
C ASP A 83 -7.27 -1.02 8.83
N PHE A 84 -6.11 -0.59 8.33
CA PHE A 84 -5.96 0.46 7.30
C PHE A 84 -6.94 0.36 6.11
N GLY A 85 -8.08 1.02 6.14
CA GLY A 85 -9.04 1.05 5.02
C GLY A 85 -9.36 2.46 4.53
N PHE A 86 -10.48 2.57 3.80
CA PHE A 86 -10.97 3.86 3.30
C PHE A 86 -11.19 4.91 4.40
N ILE A 87 -11.47 4.50 5.64
CA ILE A 87 -11.70 5.42 6.77
C ILE A 87 -10.51 6.35 7.06
N TYR A 88 -9.28 5.93 6.73
CA TYR A 88 -8.07 6.73 6.91
C TYR A 88 -7.85 7.76 5.80
N LEU A 89 -8.60 7.66 4.69
CA LEU A 89 -8.47 8.60 3.58
C LEU A 89 -9.18 9.93 3.89
N PRO A 90 -8.70 11.03 3.30
CA PRO A 90 -9.40 12.31 3.31
C PRO A 90 -10.87 12.18 2.88
N LYS A 91 -11.73 13.06 3.39
CA LYS A 91 -13.18 13.00 3.13
C LYS A 91 -13.50 13.10 1.64
N GLU A 92 -12.78 13.95 0.90
CA GLU A 92 -12.98 14.10 -0.55
C GLU A 92 -12.67 12.79 -1.27
N SER A 93 -11.53 12.16 -0.98
CA SER A 93 -11.10 10.91 -1.59
C SER A 93 -12.03 9.74 -1.28
N ARG A 94 -12.63 9.70 -0.08
CA ARG A 94 -13.64 8.69 0.29
C ARG A 94 -14.90 8.80 -0.56
N LYS A 95 -15.45 10.00 -0.71
CA LYS A 95 -16.68 10.23 -1.47
C LYS A 95 -16.52 9.80 -2.92
N ALA A 96 -15.42 10.18 -3.55
CA ALA A 96 -15.18 9.84 -4.95
C ALA A 96 -15.12 8.32 -5.18
N LYS A 97 -14.43 7.59 -4.31
CA LYS A 97 -14.36 6.12 -4.34
C LYS A 97 -15.71 5.43 -4.08
N MET A 98 -16.58 6.02 -3.26
CA MET A 98 -17.90 5.46 -2.95
C MET A 98 -18.95 5.74 -4.03
N LEU A 99 -18.70 6.73 -4.89
CA LEU A 99 -19.64 7.21 -5.90
C LEU A 99 -19.19 6.85 -7.34
N ASP A 100 -18.10 6.07 -7.50
CA ASP A 100 -17.43 5.80 -8.78
C ASP A 100 -17.14 7.08 -9.61
N LEU A 101 -16.88 8.19 -8.91
CA LEU A 101 -16.53 9.45 -9.54
C LEU A 101 -15.00 9.50 -9.72
N GLU A 102 -14.55 9.77 -10.94
CA GLU A 102 -13.16 10.14 -11.18
C GLU A 102 -12.89 11.49 -10.51
N VAL A 103 -11.92 11.54 -9.59
CA VAL A 103 -11.44 12.82 -9.05
C VAL A 103 -10.53 13.43 -10.11
N VAL A 104 -11.03 14.47 -10.77
CA VAL A 104 -10.27 15.34 -11.69
C VAL A 104 -9.36 16.27 -10.88
#